data_AF-A0A8H3TUI4-F1
#
_entry.id   AF-A0A8H3TUI4-F1
#
_cell.length_a   1.000
_cell.length_b   1.000
_cell.length_c   1.000
_cell.angle_alpha   90.00
_cell.angle_beta   90.00
_cell.angle_gamma   90.00
#
_symmetry.space_group_name_H-M   'P 1'
#
loop_
_entity.id
_entity.type
_entity.pdbx_description
1 polymer ?
#
loop_
_entity_poly.entity_id
_entity_poly.type
_entity_poly.pdbx_seq_one_letter_code
_entity_poly.pdbx_strand_id
1 'polypeptide(L)'
;MDRIVASAVSPAPTTNPAPTYDNPVVSNERPKLEDYPALFSSIGLPPREDWAYNKRHAAQMISERFFLGSNDVARNQALLREMGITHIVAVRDVHGYAYVRERFPETFIYRSVDIPDNPNTIFIKDVIDTTRWMIQVIAQGGTVFAHCSTGIASSSLLAVAYLMAAYHLDPNAAYSHVQGRRYCATISSAFMSQLKEFEAILKAFVATESSAPPPAQVQSKRGMDEVDMSDGETELCSIRAPPAPEFPGMY
;
A
#
# COMPACT_ATOMS: atom_id res chain seq x y z
N MET A 1 10.29 67.71 10.44
CA MET A 1 10.10 66.50 9.61
C MET A 1 10.22 65.30 10.53
N ASP A 2 9.10 64.90 11.11
CA ASP A 2 9.02 63.82 12.10
C ASP A 2 9.09 62.44 11.42
N ARG A 3 9.96 61.57 11.94
CA ARG A 3 10.00 60.15 11.58
C ARG A 3 9.15 59.37 12.57
N ILE A 4 8.00 58.88 12.10
CA ILE A 4 7.13 57.95 12.81
C ILE A 4 7.80 56.57 12.83
N VAL A 5 7.98 56.00 14.02
CA VAL A 5 8.41 54.60 14.23
C VAL A 5 7.15 53.76 14.36
N ALA A 6 6.84 52.92 13.36
CA ALA A 6 5.72 52.00 13.42
C ALA A 6 6.16 50.69 14.10
N SER A 7 5.58 50.42 15.26
CA SER A 7 5.71 49.15 16.00
C SER A 7 4.94 48.05 15.27
N ALA A 8 5.65 47.05 14.74
CA ALA A 8 5.04 45.86 14.13
C ALA A 8 4.60 44.87 15.23
N VAL A 9 3.30 44.63 15.33
CA VAL A 9 2.70 43.58 16.18
C VAL A 9 2.73 42.27 15.39
N SER A 10 3.40 41.24 15.91
CA SER A 10 3.38 39.89 15.31
C SER A 10 2.02 39.23 15.50
N PRO A 11 1.46 38.54 14.48
CA PRO A 11 0.22 37.80 14.64
C PRO A 11 0.44 36.50 15.43
N ALA A 12 -0.52 36.17 16.29
CA ALA A 12 -0.53 34.96 17.10
C ALA A 12 -0.64 33.68 16.25
N PRO A 13 -0.06 32.55 16.69
CA PRO A 13 -0.11 31.29 15.95
C PRO A 13 -1.53 30.73 15.92
N THR A 14 -2.10 30.61 14.72
CA THR A 14 -3.34 29.88 14.48
C THR A 14 -3.09 28.38 14.67
N THR A 15 -3.57 27.83 15.78
CA THR A 15 -3.62 26.39 16.02
C THR A 15 -4.68 25.77 15.11
N ASN A 16 -4.26 25.11 14.03
CA ASN A 16 -5.16 24.25 13.26
C ASN A 16 -5.53 23.02 14.12
N PRO A 17 -6.82 22.65 14.21
CA PRO A 17 -7.21 21.43 14.90
C PRO A 17 -6.68 20.19 14.15
N ALA A 18 -6.26 19.18 14.91
CA ALA A 18 -5.81 17.91 14.37
C ALA A 18 -6.93 17.25 13.52
N PRO A 19 -6.59 16.63 12.38
CA PRO A 19 -7.58 15.92 11.57
C PRO A 19 -8.10 14.72 12.37
N THR A 20 -9.38 14.75 12.72
CA THR A 20 -10.10 13.58 13.23
C THR A 20 -10.36 12.65 12.04
N TYR A 21 -9.58 11.58 11.93
CA TYR A 21 -9.90 10.48 11.04
C TYR A 21 -11.01 9.66 11.70
N ASP A 22 -12.26 10.03 11.40
CA ASP A 22 -13.39 9.16 11.67
C ASP A 22 -13.20 7.89 10.83
N ASN A 23 -12.95 6.77 11.51
CA ASN A 23 -13.04 5.46 10.89
C ASN A 23 -14.47 5.32 10.35
N PRO A 24 -14.70 5.25 9.02
CA PRO A 24 -16.03 5.06 8.52
C PRO A 24 -16.52 3.70 9.03
N VAL A 25 -17.67 3.72 9.70
CA VAL A 25 -18.42 2.51 10.05
C VAL A 25 -18.80 1.84 8.74
N VAL A 26 -17.96 0.92 8.26
CA VAL A 26 -18.26 0.11 7.07
C VAL A 26 -19.42 -0.79 7.47
N SER A 27 -20.61 -0.50 6.96
CA SER A 27 -21.74 -1.42 6.98
C SER A 27 -21.28 -2.78 6.46
N ASN A 28 -21.64 -3.88 7.14
CA ASN A 28 -21.29 -5.24 6.72
C ASN A 28 -21.85 -5.65 5.33
N GLU A 29 -22.63 -4.78 4.68
CA GLU A 29 -23.12 -4.97 3.32
C GLU A 29 -22.06 -4.56 2.29
N ARG A 30 -21.80 -5.44 1.32
CA ARG A 30 -20.88 -5.13 0.21
C ARG A 30 -21.47 -3.99 -0.63
N PRO A 31 -20.68 -2.96 -0.98
CA PRO A 31 -21.16 -1.85 -1.80
C PRO A 31 -21.65 -2.37 -3.16
N LYS A 32 -22.70 -1.75 -3.69
CA LYS A 32 -23.16 -2.08 -5.04
C LYS A 32 -22.19 -1.48 -6.06
N LEU A 33 -22.19 -2.04 -7.27
CA LEU A 33 -21.30 -1.59 -8.35
C LEU A 33 -21.48 -0.09 -8.68
N GLU A 34 -22.69 0.44 -8.52
CA GLU A 34 -23.02 1.85 -8.73
C GLU A 34 -22.35 2.80 -7.71
N ASP A 35 -21.99 2.30 -6.53
CA ASP A 35 -21.39 3.08 -5.45
C ASP A 35 -19.85 3.17 -5.56
N TYR A 36 -19.23 2.33 -6.39
CA TYR A 36 -17.77 2.22 -6.51
C TYR A 36 -17.07 3.54 -6.86
N PRO A 37 -17.57 4.39 -7.78
CA PRO A 37 -16.91 5.67 -8.08
C PRO A 37 -16.79 6.58 -6.85
N ALA A 38 -17.84 6.66 -6.02
CA ALA A 38 -17.83 7.46 -4.81
C ALA A 38 -16.90 6.85 -3.75
N LEU A 39 -16.92 5.52 -3.60
CA LEU A 39 -16.02 4.78 -2.71
C LEU A 39 -14.54 5.02 -3.06
N PHE A 40 -14.16 4.89 -4.34
CA PHE A 40 -12.77 5.07 -4.75
C PHE A 40 -12.29 6.51 -4.52
N SER A 41 -13.16 7.48 -4.79
CA SER A 41 -12.83 8.88 -4.51
C SER A 41 -12.64 9.17 -3.03
N SER A 42 -13.42 8.56 -2.13
CA SER A 42 -13.32 8.83 -0.69
C SER A 42 -12.04 8.27 -0.06
N ILE A 43 -11.49 7.20 -0.62
CA ILE A 43 -10.24 6.57 -0.16
C ILE A 43 -9.01 7.02 -0.97
N GLY A 44 -9.13 8.06 -1.79
CA GLY A 44 -8.01 8.67 -2.52
C GLY A 44 -7.48 7.84 -3.69
N LEU A 45 -8.26 6.90 -4.21
CA LEU A 45 -7.90 6.18 -5.42
C LEU A 45 -8.18 7.01 -6.68
N PRO A 46 -7.33 6.92 -7.72
CA PRO A 46 -7.51 7.70 -8.93
C PRO A 46 -8.81 7.35 -9.65
N PRO A 47 -9.50 8.31 -10.29
CA PRO A 47 -10.73 8.03 -11.02
C PRO A 47 -10.48 7.09 -12.20
N ARG A 48 -11.56 6.53 -12.74
CA ARG A 48 -11.51 5.73 -13.98
C ARG A 48 -10.79 6.50 -15.09
N GLU A 49 -10.00 5.79 -15.88
CA GLU A 49 -9.31 6.37 -17.04
C GLU A 49 -10.07 6.12 -18.33
N ASP A 50 -10.08 7.11 -19.24
CA ASP A 50 -10.55 6.91 -20.60
C ASP A 50 -9.60 5.97 -21.35
N TRP A 51 -10.13 4.82 -21.75
CA TRP A 51 -9.32 3.75 -22.33
C TRP A 51 -9.21 3.86 -23.85
N ALA A 52 -7.99 3.72 -24.36
CA ALA A 52 -7.69 3.53 -25.77
C ALA A 52 -6.74 2.33 -25.92
N TYR A 53 -6.85 1.58 -27.02
CA TYR A 53 -6.13 0.31 -27.18
C TYR A 53 -4.60 0.44 -27.06
N ASN A 54 -4.03 1.56 -27.54
CA ASN A 54 -2.61 1.86 -27.45
C ASN A 54 -2.11 1.99 -25.99
N LYS A 55 -2.99 2.34 -25.03
CA LYS A 55 -2.63 2.46 -23.61
C LYS A 55 -2.25 1.12 -22.97
N ARG A 56 -2.54 -0.02 -23.62
CA ARG A 56 -2.09 -1.35 -23.16
C ARG A 56 -0.56 -1.46 -23.02
N HIS A 57 0.20 -0.67 -23.78
CA HIS A 57 1.67 -0.65 -23.72
C HIS A 57 2.23 0.40 -22.76
N ALA A 58 1.39 1.28 -22.22
CA ALA A 58 1.77 2.25 -21.21
C ALA A 58 1.59 1.65 -19.81
N ALA A 59 2.27 2.25 -18.82
CA ALA A 59 1.97 2.01 -17.43
C ALA A 59 0.81 2.91 -16.97
N GLN A 60 -0.03 2.39 -16.09
CA GLN A 60 -1.11 3.16 -15.46
C GLN A 60 -0.91 3.21 -13.96
N MET A 61 -1.17 4.38 -13.40
CA MET A 61 -1.23 4.57 -11.96
C MET A 61 -2.47 3.87 -11.42
N ILE A 62 -2.26 2.91 -10.51
CA ILE A 62 -3.34 2.16 -9.85
C ILE A 62 -3.70 2.84 -8.53
N SER A 63 -2.70 3.28 -7.77
CA SER A 63 -2.86 4.15 -6.61
C SER A 63 -1.69 5.13 -6.53
N GLU A 64 -1.72 6.07 -5.59
CA GLU A 64 -0.56 6.92 -5.34
C GLU A 64 0.71 6.07 -5.19
N ARG A 65 1.75 6.42 -5.95
CA ARG A 65 3.06 5.73 -5.99
C ARG A 65 3.05 4.26 -6.43
N PHE A 66 1.94 3.75 -6.96
CA PHE A 66 1.88 2.40 -7.51
C PHE A 66 1.41 2.39 -8.97
N PHE A 67 2.27 1.85 -9.84
CA PHE A 67 2.03 1.73 -11.28
C PHE A 67 2.00 0.27 -11.74
N LEU A 68 1.14 -0.01 -12.72
CA LEU A 68 0.98 -1.32 -13.35
C LEU A 68 1.22 -1.20 -14.86
N GLY A 69 1.98 -2.12 -15.45
CA GLY A 69 2.24 -2.08 -16.90
C GLY A 69 2.76 -3.39 -17.48
N SER A 70 3.17 -3.34 -18.75
CA SER A 70 3.77 -4.47 -19.48
C SER A 70 5.30 -4.47 -19.37
N ASN A 71 5.92 -5.54 -19.84
CA ASN A 71 7.37 -5.64 -19.95
C ASN A 71 7.99 -4.60 -20.90
N ASP A 72 7.21 -4.02 -21.82
CA ASP A 72 7.69 -2.96 -22.72
C ASP A 72 8.15 -1.73 -21.94
N VAL A 73 7.36 -1.34 -20.93
CA VAL A 73 7.70 -0.24 -20.01
C VAL A 73 8.90 -0.60 -19.16
N ALA A 74 8.95 -1.84 -18.64
CA ALA A 74 10.06 -2.34 -17.82
C ALA A 74 11.42 -2.28 -18.53
N ARG A 75 11.43 -2.29 -19.87
CA ARG A 75 12.65 -2.20 -20.69
C ARG A 75 13.13 -0.77 -20.94
N ASN A 76 12.34 0.26 -20.59
CA ASN A 76 12.69 1.65 -20.83
C ASN A 76 13.11 2.34 -19.52
N GLN A 77 14.41 2.31 -19.23
CA GLN A 77 14.99 2.91 -18.02
C GLN A 77 14.70 4.42 -17.90
N ALA A 78 14.72 5.15 -19.02
CA ALA A 78 14.48 6.60 -19.02
C ALA A 78 13.04 6.92 -18.60
N LEU A 79 12.07 6.20 -19.17
CA LEU A 79 10.66 6.34 -18.80
C LEU A 79 10.41 5.98 -17.33
N LEU A 80 11.01 4.88 -16.85
CA LEU A 80 10.90 4.49 -15.44
C LEU A 80 11.44 5.57 -14.49
N ARG A 81 12.56 6.21 -14.84
CA ARG A 81 13.12 7.33 -14.08
C ARG A 81 12.25 8.57 -14.14
N GLU A 82 11.71 8.92 -15.30
CA GLU A 82 10.79 10.05 -15.49
C GLU A 82 9.52 9.88 -14.64
N MET A 83 8.99 8.66 -14.56
CA MET A 83 7.87 8.30 -13.69
C MET A 83 8.23 8.27 -12.19
N GLY A 84 9.50 8.48 -11.83
CA GLY A 84 9.97 8.43 -10.46
C GLY A 84 9.93 7.03 -9.84
N ILE A 85 9.99 5.98 -10.65
CA ILE A 85 10.03 4.59 -10.16
C ILE A 85 11.33 4.34 -9.40
N THR A 86 11.19 3.68 -8.25
CA THR A 86 12.32 3.30 -7.38
C THR A 86 12.42 1.80 -7.18
N HIS A 87 11.27 1.12 -7.20
CA HIS A 87 11.13 -0.30 -6.93
C HIS A 87 10.33 -0.97 -8.06
N ILE A 88 10.75 -2.15 -8.48
CA ILE A 88 10.11 -2.91 -9.56
C ILE A 88 9.74 -4.30 -9.08
N VAL A 89 8.47 -4.66 -9.24
CA VAL A 89 7.99 -6.03 -9.02
C VAL A 89 7.88 -6.76 -10.35
N ALA A 90 8.73 -7.75 -10.52
CA ALA A 90 8.78 -8.64 -11.67
C ALA A 90 7.89 -9.86 -11.40
N VAL A 91 6.66 -9.85 -11.93
CA VAL A 91 5.72 -10.96 -11.78
C VAL A 91 5.91 -11.94 -12.92
N ARG A 92 6.37 -13.15 -12.60
CA ARG A 92 6.72 -14.18 -13.59
C ARG A 92 5.69 -15.30 -13.57
N ASP A 93 5.25 -15.70 -14.75
CA ASP A 93 4.58 -16.97 -14.97
C ASP A 93 5.61 -18.04 -15.40
N VAL A 94 5.14 -19.27 -15.63
CA VAL A 94 5.99 -20.41 -16.05
C VAL A 94 6.74 -20.16 -17.36
N HIS A 95 6.27 -19.26 -18.22
CA HIS A 95 6.89 -18.87 -19.49
C HIS A 95 7.69 -17.56 -19.37
N GLY A 96 7.47 -16.80 -18.30
CA GLY A 96 7.98 -15.45 -18.07
C GLY A 96 9.43 -15.37 -17.62
N TYR A 97 10.01 -16.44 -17.07
CA TYR A 97 11.41 -16.47 -16.58
C TYR A 97 12.44 -16.02 -17.63
N ALA A 98 12.18 -16.28 -18.91
CA ALA A 98 13.08 -15.87 -19.99
C ALA A 98 13.02 -14.36 -20.29
N TYR A 99 11.89 -13.70 -20.03
CA TYR A 99 11.58 -12.37 -20.57
C TYR A 99 11.35 -11.29 -19.51
N VAL A 100 10.92 -11.69 -18.31
CA VAL A 100 10.66 -10.81 -17.16
C VAL A 100 11.88 -10.92 -16.24
N ARG A 101 12.81 -9.96 -16.38
CA ARG A 101 14.13 -9.97 -15.71
C ARG A 101 14.47 -8.61 -15.13
N GLU A 102 15.36 -8.62 -14.16
CA GLU A 102 15.92 -7.44 -13.51
C GLU A 102 16.90 -6.75 -14.45
N ARG A 103 16.40 -5.80 -15.25
CA ARG A 103 17.18 -5.24 -16.37
C ARG A 103 18.13 -4.13 -15.95
N PHE A 104 17.78 -3.38 -14.90
CA PHE A 104 18.56 -2.23 -14.43
C PHE A 104 18.78 -2.31 -12.91
N PRO A 105 19.39 -3.40 -12.40
CA PRO A 105 19.53 -3.65 -10.95
C PRO A 105 20.36 -2.56 -10.24
N GLU A 106 21.25 -1.88 -10.96
CA GLU A 106 22.03 -0.75 -10.45
C GLU A 106 21.22 0.55 -10.27
N THR A 107 19.96 0.58 -10.73
CA THR A 107 19.11 1.78 -10.70
C THR A 107 17.82 1.58 -9.90
N PHE A 108 17.25 0.39 -9.94
CA PHE A 108 15.99 0.09 -9.26
C PHE A 108 16.16 -1.12 -8.35
N ILE A 109 15.41 -1.12 -7.25
CA ILE A 109 15.34 -2.28 -6.35
C ILE A 109 14.28 -3.24 -6.91
N TYR A 110 14.68 -4.49 -7.16
CA TYR A 110 13.78 -5.49 -7.72
C TYR A 110 13.25 -6.43 -6.65
N ARG A 111 12.01 -6.89 -6.86
CA ARG A 111 11.44 -8.06 -6.21
C ARG A 111 10.79 -8.95 -7.27
N SER A 112 11.20 -10.20 -7.33
CA SER A 112 10.59 -11.18 -8.22
C SER A 112 9.53 -11.99 -7.47
N VAL A 113 8.39 -12.24 -8.10
CA VAL A 113 7.33 -13.11 -7.57
C VAL A 113 6.82 -14.02 -8.67
N ASP A 114 6.69 -15.30 -8.35
CA ASP A 114 6.27 -16.32 -9.29
C ASP A 114 4.79 -16.64 -9.07
N ILE A 115 3.96 -16.31 -10.07
CA ILE A 115 2.52 -16.56 -10.06
C ILE A 115 2.24 -17.50 -11.25
N PRO A 116 2.13 -18.81 -10.99
CA PRO A 116 1.88 -19.80 -12.03
C PRO A 116 0.52 -19.57 -12.69
N ASP A 117 0.42 -19.83 -13.99
CA ASP A 117 -0.85 -19.79 -14.72
C ASP A 117 -1.80 -20.94 -14.30
N ASN A 118 -1.31 -21.93 -13.56
CA ASN A 118 -2.11 -23.01 -13.02
C ASN A 118 -2.86 -22.55 -11.76
N PRO A 119 -4.19 -22.43 -11.81
CA PRO A 119 -4.98 -21.97 -10.66
C PRO A 119 -5.06 -22.98 -9.51
N ASN A 120 -4.55 -24.20 -9.68
CA ASN A 120 -4.47 -25.19 -8.60
C ASN A 120 -3.17 -25.05 -7.78
N THR A 121 -2.23 -24.21 -8.21
CA THR A 121 -1.01 -23.95 -7.46
C THR A 121 -1.27 -22.88 -6.41
N ILE A 122 -0.85 -23.13 -5.18
CA ILE A 122 -0.95 -22.16 -4.09
C ILE A 122 0.23 -21.19 -4.22
N PHE A 123 -0.04 -19.96 -4.63
CA PHE A 123 0.95 -18.86 -4.70
C PHE A 123 0.55 -17.69 -3.80
N ILE A 124 -0.56 -17.82 -3.05
CA ILE A 124 -1.14 -16.71 -2.30
C ILE A 124 -0.18 -16.19 -1.22
N LYS A 125 0.66 -17.05 -0.64
CA LYS A 125 1.67 -16.66 0.33
C LYS A 125 2.67 -15.67 -0.27
N ASP A 126 3.20 -15.95 -1.46
CA ASP A 126 4.19 -15.08 -2.10
C ASP A 126 3.57 -13.75 -2.54
N VAL A 127 2.30 -13.78 -2.95
CA VAL A 127 1.51 -12.57 -3.22
C VAL A 127 1.34 -11.75 -1.94
N ILE A 128 0.95 -12.37 -0.83
CA ILE A 128 0.82 -11.71 0.49
C ILE A 128 2.14 -11.06 0.91
N ASP A 129 3.25 -11.79 0.84
CA ASP A 129 4.55 -11.28 1.27
C ASP A 129 5.02 -10.13 0.36
N THR A 130 4.69 -10.20 -0.93
CA THR A 130 5.00 -9.14 -1.89
C THR A 130 4.12 -7.91 -1.69
N THR A 131 2.82 -8.05 -1.44
CA THR A 131 1.93 -6.90 -1.18
C THR A 131 2.32 -6.18 0.10
N ARG A 132 2.67 -6.91 1.17
CA ARG A 132 3.21 -6.31 2.42
C ARG A 132 4.46 -5.48 2.15
N TRP A 133 5.40 -6.03 1.39
CA TRP A 133 6.60 -5.31 1.00
C TRP A 133 6.30 -4.06 0.18
N MET A 134 5.35 -4.13 -0.76
CA MET A 134 4.93 -2.95 -1.54
C MET A 134 4.37 -1.85 -0.63
N ILE A 135 3.53 -2.20 0.35
CA ILE A 135 2.97 -1.26 1.32
C ILE A 135 4.09 -0.57 2.11
N GLN A 136 5.06 -1.34 2.61
CA GLN A 136 6.21 -0.79 3.35
C GLN A 136 7.06 0.16 2.49
N VAL A 137 7.35 -0.23 1.24
CA VAL A 137 8.11 0.60 0.30
C VAL A 137 7.39 1.93 0.04
N ILE A 138 6.08 1.89 -0.21
CA ILE A 138 5.29 3.09 -0.50
C ILE A 138 5.21 3.98 0.74
N ALA A 139 5.04 3.41 1.93
CA ALA A 139 5.04 4.15 3.19
C ALA A 139 6.38 4.87 3.47
N GLN A 140 7.50 4.33 2.96
CA GLN A 140 8.82 4.97 3.03
C GLN A 140 9.07 6.01 1.93
N GLY A 141 8.05 6.34 1.13
CA GLY A 141 8.14 7.31 0.03
C GLY A 141 8.65 6.71 -1.29
N GLY A 142 8.80 5.38 -1.37
CA GLY A 142 9.13 4.68 -2.60
C GLY A 142 7.98 4.70 -3.60
N THR A 143 8.33 4.59 -4.88
CA THR A 143 7.39 4.41 -5.99
C THR A 143 7.60 3.03 -6.61
N VAL A 144 6.54 2.24 -6.67
CA VAL A 144 6.53 0.85 -7.12
C VAL A 144 5.96 0.74 -8.53
N PHE A 145 6.62 -0.04 -9.38
CA PHE A 145 6.10 -0.49 -10.67
C PHE A 145 6.00 -2.01 -10.71
N ALA A 146 4.80 -2.56 -10.87
CA ALA A 146 4.59 -3.99 -11.08
C ALA A 146 4.34 -4.30 -12.56
N HIS A 147 4.97 -5.35 -13.06
CA HIS A 147 4.73 -5.82 -14.42
C HIS A 147 4.83 -7.34 -14.54
N CYS A 148 4.19 -7.88 -15.56
CA CYS A 148 4.46 -9.23 -16.07
C CYS A 148 4.88 -9.12 -17.54
N SER A 149 4.75 -10.20 -18.32
CA SER A 149 5.06 -10.18 -19.75
C SER A 149 4.19 -9.16 -20.51
N THR A 150 2.86 -9.30 -20.43
CA THR A 150 1.89 -8.47 -21.16
C THR A 150 1.23 -7.39 -20.29
N GLY A 151 1.36 -7.48 -18.96
CA GLY A 151 0.66 -6.60 -18.03
C GLY A 151 -0.85 -6.81 -18.02
N ILE A 152 -1.34 -8.03 -18.30
CA ILE A 152 -2.77 -8.35 -18.44
C ILE A 152 -3.29 -9.17 -17.25
N ALA A 153 -2.63 -10.28 -16.91
CA ALA A 153 -3.13 -11.25 -15.93
C ALA A 153 -2.36 -11.21 -14.60
N SER A 154 -1.19 -11.84 -14.52
CA SER A 154 -0.51 -12.10 -13.24
C SER A 154 -0.13 -10.83 -12.47
N SER A 155 0.35 -9.78 -13.15
CA SER A 155 0.62 -8.50 -12.50
C SER A 155 -0.65 -7.76 -12.05
N SER A 156 -1.77 -7.96 -12.76
CA SER A 156 -3.06 -7.41 -12.37
C SER A 156 -3.61 -8.10 -11.12
N LEU A 157 -3.37 -9.42 -10.99
CA LEU A 157 -3.70 -10.16 -9.77
C LEU A 157 -2.96 -9.59 -8.56
N LEU A 158 -1.66 -9.33 -8.69
CA LEU A 158 -0.88 -8.69 -7.63
C LEU A 158 -1.42 -7.28 -7.30
N ALA A 159 -1.80 -6.51 -8.31
CA ALA A 159 -2.39 -5.18 -8.10
C ALA A 159 -3.71 -5.24 -7.32
N VAL A 160 -4.57 -6.22 -7.62
CA VAL A 160 -5.81 -6.46 -6.88
C VAL A 160 -5.50 -6.86 -5.43
N ALA A 161 -4.58 -7.79 -5.22
CA ALA A 161 -4.17 -8.20 -3.88
C ALA A 161 -3.59 -7.03 -3.06
N TYR A 162 -2.82 -6.15 -3.69
CA TYR A 162 -2.31 -4.93 -3.07
C TYR A 162 -3.45 -4.00 -2.62
N LEU A 163 -4.43 -3.74 -3.48
CA LEU A 163 -5.57 -2.88 -3.14
C LEU A 163 -6.41 -3.46 -2.01
N MET A 164 -6.61 -4.78 -1.98
CA MET A 164 -7.30 -5.44 -0.88
C MET A 164 -6.56 -5.24 0.46
N ALA A 165 -5.23 -5.38 0.45
CA ALA A 165 -4.43 -5.25 1.66
C ALA A 165 -4.26 -3.80 2.12
N ALA A 166 -4.03 -2.86 1.19
CA ALA A 166 -3.69 -1.47 1.49
C ALA A 166 -4.91 -0.56 1.65
N TYR A 167 -6.02 -0.87 0.97
CA TYR A 167 -7.25 -0.06 0.97
C TYR A 167 -8.46 -0.80 1.53
N HIS A 168 -8.26 -2.00 2.09
CA HIS A 168 -9.31 -2.83 2.68
C HIS A 168 -10.51 -3.11 1.75
N LEU A 169 -10.26 -3.14 0.44
CA LEU A 169 -11.28 -3.44 -0.56
C LEU A 169 -11.57 -4.94 -0.63
N ASP A 170 -12.82 -5.29 -0.92
CA ASP A 170 -13.14 -6.67 -1.29
C ASP A 170 -12.57 -7.00 -2.69
N PRO A 171 -12.39 -8.29 -3.03
CA PRO A 171 -11.78 -8.68 -4.30
C PRO A 171 -12.48 -8.09 -5.55
N ASN A 172 -13.80 -7.93 -5.52
CA ASN A 172 -14.54 -7.42 -6.68
C ASN A 172 -14.39 -5.91 -6.82
N ALA A 173 -14.43 -5.17 -5.72
CA ALA A 173 -14.18 -3.72 -5.72
C ALA A 173 -12.74 -3.42 -6.18
N ALA A 174 -11.75 -4.13 -5.63
CA ALA A 174 -10.35 -4.00 -6.02
C ALA A 174 -10.13 -4.32 -7.50
N TYR A 175 -10.71 -5.42 -8.00
CA TYR A 175 -10.64 -5.77 -9.42
C TYR A 175 -11.31 -4.73 -10.32
N SER A 176 -12.49 -4.25 -9.93
CA SER A 176 -13.22 -3.22 -10.67
C SER A 176 -12.43 -1.91 -10.78
N HIS A 177 -11.73 -1.53 -9.71
CA HIS A 177 -10.80 -0.40 -9.74
C HIS A 177 -9.66 -0.61 -10.73
N VAL A 178 -8.98 -1.75 -10.66
CA VAL A 178 -7.89 -2.08 -11.60
C VAL A 178 -8.37 -2.05 -13.05
N GLN A 179 -9.55 -2.61 -13.35
CA GLN A 179 -10.14 -2.54 -14.69
C GLN A 179 -10.52 -1.11 -15.11
N GLY A 180 -10.96 -0.28 -14.16
CA GLY A 180 -11.22 1.15 -14.40
C GLY A 180 -9.96 1.94 -14.77
N ARG A 181 -8.79 1.53 -14.27
CA ARG A 181 -7.49 2.14 -14.60
C ARG A 181 -6.84 1.50 -15.82
N ARG A 182 -6.95 0.18 -15.96
CA ARG A 182 -6.35 -0.62 -17.03
C ARG A 182 -7.34 -1.66 -17.55
N TYR A 183 -8.14 -1.28 -18.54
CA TYR A 183 -9.27 -2.08 -19.04
C TYR A 183 -8.88 -3.47 -19.59
N CYS A 184 -7.65 -3.63 -20.09
CA CYS A 184 -7.16 -4.93 -20.54
C CYS A 184 -6.79 -5.89 -19.41
N ALA A 185 -6.90 -5.50 -18.14
CA ALA A 185 -6.66 -6.38 -17.01
C ALA A 185 -7.74 -7.47 -16.93
N THR A 186 -7.30 -8.71 -16.80
CA THR A 186 -8.19 -9.88 -16.73
C THR A 186 -7.72 -10.84 -15.65
N ILE A 187 -8.61 -11.23 -14.74
CA ILE A 187 -8.35 -12.26 -13.73
C ILE A 187 -9.33 -13.41 -13.95
N SER A 188 -8.80 -14.65 -13.96
CA SER A 188 -9.63 -15.85 -14.12
C SER A 188 -10.51 -16.09 -12.88
N SER A 189 -11.63 -16.79 -13.05
CA SER A 189 -12.52 -17.12 -11.93
C SER A 189 -11.81 -17.91 -10.82
N ALA A 190 -10.87 -18.77 -11.20
CA ALA A 190 -10.14 -19.59 -10.24
C ALA A 190 -9.14 -18.76 -9.41
N PHE A 191 -8.47 -17.77 -10.01
CA PHE A 191 -7.68 -16.80 -9.27
C PHE A 191 -8.53 -15.87 -8.38
N MET A 192 -9.73 -15.49 -8.84
CA MET A 192 -10.67 -14.76 -7.99
C MET A 192 -11.10 -15.56 -6.76
N SER A 193 -11.22 -16.89 -6.85
CA SER A 193 -11.47 -17.74 -5.69
C SER A 193 -10.31 -17.71 -4.69
N GLN A 194 -9.07 -17.80 -5.15
CA GLN A 194 -7.90 -17.67 -4.27
C GLN A 194 -7.81 -16.29 -3.61
N LEU A 195 -8.19 -15.22 -4.31
CA LEU A 195 -8.27 -13.88 -3.71
C LEU A 195 -9.33 -13.80 -2.61
N LYS A 196 -10.44 -14.55 -2.69
CA LYS A 196 -11.43 -14.62 -1.60
C LYS A 196 -10.88 -15.36 -0.37
N GLU A 197 -10.06 -16.39 -0.57
CA GLU A 197 -9.35 -17.04 0.54
C GLU A 197 -8.37 -16.05 1.21
N PHE A 198 -7.69 -15.23 0.40
CA PHE A 198 -6.87 -14.14 0.91
C PHE A 198 -7.65 -13.09 1.70
N GLU A 199 -8.86 -12.71 1.26
CA GLU A 199 -9.74 -11.79 2.00
C GLU A 199 -10.00 -12.31 3.43
N ALA A 200 -10.24 -13.62 3.60
CA ALA A 200 -10.45 -14.22 4.91
C ALA A 200 -9.19 -14.12 5.80
N ILE A 201 -8.02 -14.35 5.21
CA ILE A 201 -6.72 -14.20 5.89
C ILE A 201 -6.50 -12.76 6.34
N LEU A 202 -6.76 -11.76 5.48
CA LEU A 202 -6.65 -10.34 5.82
C LEU A 202 -7.57 -9.96 6.99
N LYS A 203 -8.82 -10.40 6.97
CA LYS A 203 -9.79 -10.13 8.05
C LYS A 203 -9.34 -10.72 9.39
N ALA A 204 -8.76 -11.93 9.36
CA ALA A 204 -8.22 -12.55 10.56
C ALA A 204 -7.07 -11.71 11.15
N PHE A 205 -6.17 -11.19 10.32
CA PHE A 205 -5.07 -10.32 10.78
C PHE A 205 -5.59 -9.03 11.44
N VAL A 206 -6.55 -8.35 10.81
CA VAL A 206 -7.15 -7.13 11.37
C VAL A 206 -7.85 -7.39 12.70
N ALA A 207 -8.53 -8.54 12.83
CA ALA A 207 -9.18 -8.94 14.08
C ALA A 207 -8.17 -9.22 15.20
N THR A 208 -7.00 -9.79 14.89
CA THR A 208 -5.94 -10.01 15.88
C THR A 208 -5.27 -8.72 16.35
N GLU A 209 -5.11 -7.73 15.47
CA GLU A 209 -4.57 -6.41 15.83
C GLU A 209 -5.55 -5.60 16.69
N SER A 210 -6.85 -5.71 16.39
CA SER A 210 -7.91 -5.01 17.13
C SER A 210 -8.23 -5.63 18.50
N SER A 211 -7.76 -6.85 18.77
CA SER A 211 -8.01 -7.60 20.01
C SER A 211 -6.78 -7.78 20.88
N ALA A 212 -5.68 -7.04 20.62
CA ALA A 212 -4.49 -7.09 21.45
C ALA A 212 -4.86 -6.79 22.93
N PRO A 213 -4.58 -7.70 23.88
CA PRO A 213 -4.87 -7.46 25.28
C PRO A 213 -4.05 -6.26 25.77
N PRO A 214 -4.60 -5.41 26.65
CA PRO A 214 -3.82 -4.34 27.27
C PRO A 214 -2.57 -4.94 27.93
N PRO A 215 -1.42 -4.24 27.93
CA PRO A 215 -0.21 -4.74 28.57
C PRO A 215 -0.56 -5.12 30.01
N ALA A 216 -0.31 -6.39 30.35
CA ALA A 216 -0.58 -6.93 31.67
C ALA A 216 0.07 -6.01 32.70
N GLN A 217 -0.74 -5.33 33.52
CA GLN A 217 -0.24 -4.63 34.68
C GLN A 217 0.37 -5.69 35.60
N VAL A 218 1.71 -5.71 35.64
CA VAL A 218 2.48 -6.49 36.60
C VAL A 218 2.09 -5.98 37.98
N GLN A 219 1.16 -6.67 38.64
CA GLN A 219 0.92 -6.48 40.07
C GLN A 219 2.12 -7.04 40.82
N SER A 220 3.13 -6.20 41.00
CA SER A 220 4.19 -6.43 41.99
C SER A 220 3.58 -6.39 43.39
N LYS A 221 3.35 -7.57 43.97
CA LYS A 221 3.07 -7.72 45.40
C LYS A 221 4.38 -7.61 46.18
N ARG A 222 4.61 -6.41 46.72
CA ARG A 222 5.30 -6.06 47.99
C ARG A 222 6.56 -6.84 48.37
N GLY A 223 7.69 -6.14 48.33
CA GLY A 223 8.85 -6.34 49.21
C GLY A 223 9.42 -4.96 49.56
N MET A 224 9.50 -4.66 50.85
CA MET A 224 9.96 -3.42 51.47
C MET A 224 11.46 -3.21 51.22
N ASP A 225 11.90 -1.98 50.90
CA ASP A 225 12.90 -1.22 51.66
C ASP A 225 13.30 0.08 50.92
N GLU A 226 13.41 1.16 51.69
CA GLU A 226 13.72 2.54 51.29
C GLU A 226 15.19 2.73 50.87
N VAL A 227 15.47 3.65 49.93
CA VAL A 227 16.43 4.78 50.10
C VAL A 227 16.38 5.80 48.94
N ASP A 228 15.91 6.99 49.30
CA ASP A 228 16.25 8.39 48.99
C ASP A 228 17.10 8.90 47.78
N MET A 229 16.73 10.15 47.39
CA MET A 229 17.44 11.29 46.76
C MET A 229 17.69 11.47 45.24
N SER A 230 17.03 12.54 44.75
CA SER A 230 17.54 13.72 44.02
C SER A 230 17.43 13.83 42.47
N ASP A 231 16.79 14.94 42.08
CA ASP A 231 16.91 15.85 40.93
C ASP A 231 16.77 15.23 39.51
N GLY A 232 15.86 15.65 38.63
CA GLY A 232 15.40 17.01 38.33
C GLY A 232 15.79 17.30 36.87
N GLU A 233 14.80 17.36 35.98
CA GLU A 233 14.71 18.23 34.77
C GLU A 233 13.81 17.61 33.68
N THR A 234 13.03 18.51 33.09
CA THR A 234 11.98 18.29 32.08
C THR A 234 12.50 18.73 30.71
N GLU A 235 11.75 18.45 29.64
CA GLU A 235 11.95 18.85 28.22
C GLU A 235 12.60 17.75 27.33
N LEU A 236 12.19 17.47 26.09
CA LEU A 236 11.25 18.11 25.16
C LEU A 236 10.75 17.02 24.18
N CYS A 237 9.45 16.99 23.88
CA CYS A 237 8.86 16.05 22.92
C CYS A 237 9.26 16.44 21.48
N SER A 238 10.12 15.65 20.83
CA SER A 238 10.30 15.71 19.38
C SER A 238 9.15 14.94 18.72
N ILE A 239 8.29 15.67 17.99
CA ILE A 239 7.20 15.10 17.19
C ILE A 239 7.81 14.14 16.15
N ARG A 240 7.65 12.84 16.38
CA ARG A 240 8.04 11.76 15.47
C ARG A 240 6.76 11.24 14.81
N ALA A 241 6.78 11.10 13.49
CA ALA A 241 5.71 10.44 12.75
C ALA A 241 5.37 9.07 13.35
N PRO A 242 4.11 8.62 13.34
CA PRO A 242 3.73 7.34 13.92
C PRO A 242 4.56 6.21 13.30
N PRO A 243 5.12 5.29 14.11
CA PRO A 243 5.89 4.17 13.59
C PRO A 243 4.97 3.23 12.79
N ALA A 244 5.50 2.75 11.67
CA ALA A 244 4.88 1.63 10.94
C ALA A 244 4.69 0.44 11.90
N PRO A 245 3.60 -0.33 11.77
CA PRO A 245 3.35 -1.46 12.66
C PRO A 245 4.52 -2.44 12.61
N GLU A 246 5.20 -2.60 13.74
CA GLU A 246 6.23 -3.62 13.95
C GLU A 246 5.53 -4.96 14.22
N PHE A 247 5.74 -5.94 13.35
CA PHE A 247 5.25 -7.29 13.54
C PHE A 247 6.38 -8.19 14.07
N PRO A 248 6.18 -8.92 15.19
CA PRO A 248 7.22 -9.75 15.75
C PRO A 248 7.46 -11.02 14.90
N GLY A 249 8.69 -11.15 14.41
CA GLY A 249 9.39 -12.42 14.19
C GLY A 249 8.83 -13.38 13.15
N MET A 250 9.52 -13.48 12.01
CA MET A 250 10.00 -14.76 11.49
C MET A 250 11.24 -14.51 10.63
N TYR A 251 12.38 -15.01 11.13
CA TYR A 251 13.61 -15.21 10.37
C TYR A 251 13.39 -16.30 9.32
#